data_AF-A0A2L2LHN8-F1
#
_entry.id   AF-A0A2L2LHN8-F1
#
_cell.length_a   1.000
_cell.length_b   1.000
_cell.length_c   1.000
_cell.angle_alpha   90.00
_cell.angle_beta   90.00
_cell.angle_gamma   90.00
#
_symmetry.space_group_name_H-M   'P 1'
#
loop_
_entity.id
_entity.type
_entity.pdbx_description
1 polymer ?
#
loop_
_entity_poly.entity_id
_entity_poly.type
_entity_poly.pdbx_seq_one_letter_code
_entity_poly.pdbx_strand_id
1 'polypeptide(L)'
;MLTDFHFYLVAIPAVVLVGLSKGGLGGALALMGVPLMALAVSPVQAAAIFLPILIVMDIVALFAWRHYNHRETLLIMLPGAIAGIALGWATSSLISADAMRLVVASVTILFVLRYFHESFKSRKGQEIPAKPQRPAAATLWSSLSGYASFVAHAGGPPFQIYVLPLKLDPKTYTGMSVRFFAIMNAIKLIPYFALGALDATNLKTSASLLPVAMLATLAGARVVKYLKPAVFYPLMYAMALIAALKLLWDGLPF
;
A
#
# COMPACT_ATOMS: atom_id res chain seq x y z
N MET A 1 6.68 8.15 -21.89
CA MET A 1 7.04 7.66 -20.54
C MET A 1 8.42 7.03 -20.49
N LEU A 2 8.69 5.96 -21.25
CA LEU A 2 9.98 5.26 -21.18
C LEU A 2 11.22 6.12 -21.51
N THR A 3 11.03 7.25 -22.18
CA THR A 3 12.10 8.21 -22.54
C THR A 3 12.09 9.48 -21.67
N ASP A 4 11.16 9.60 -20.72
CA ASP A 4 11.01 10.80 -19.92
C ASP A 4 11.84 10.70 -18.63
N PHE A 5 12.89 11.51 -18.56
CA PHE A 5 13.79 11.57 -17.41
C PHE A 5 13.07 12.00 -16.13
N HIS A 6 12.11 12.95 -16.22
CA HIS A 6 11.37 13.44 -15.05
C HIS A 6 10.51 12.34 -14.43
N PHE A 7 9.91 11.49 -15.26
CA PHE A 7 9.16 10.33 -14.79
C PHE A 7 10.04 9.40 -13.95
N TYR A 8 11.24 9.04 -14.41
CA TYR A 8 12.11 8.13 -13.67
C TYR A 8 12.69 8.73 -12.38
N LEU A 9 12.91 10.05 -12.32
CA LEU A 9 13.30 10.74 -11.09
C LEU A 9 12.27 10.55 -9.96
N VAL A 10 11.00 10.39 -10.31
CA VAL A 10 9.91 10.17 -9.35
C VAL A 10 9.60 8.68 -9.16
N ALA A 11 9.54 7.93 -10.26
CA ALA A 11 9.15 6.52 -10.27
C ALA A 11 10.18 5.63 -9.55
N ILE A 12 11.48 5.86 -9.72
CA ILE A 12 12.52 5.05 -9.08
C ILE A 12 12.43 5.16 -7.55
N PRO A 13 12.44 6.37 -6.94
CA PRO A 13 12.22 6.49 -5.50
C PRO A 13 10.92 5.84 -5.04
N ALA A 14 9.82 6.06 -5.75
CA ALA A 14 8.52 5.47 -5.40
C ALA A 14 8.58 3.93 -5.37
N VAL A 15 9.17 3.31 -6.39
CA VAL A 15 9.35 1.85 -6.49
C VAL A 15 10.32 1.33 -5.44
N VAL A 16 11.41 2.03 -5.17
CA VAL A 16 12.37 1.65 -4.12
C VAL A 16 11.67 1.63 -2.76
N LEU A 17 10.90 2.66 -2.43
CA LEU A 17 10.18 2.74 -1.15
C LEU A 17 9.15 1.63 -0.99
N VAL A 18 8.38 1.35 -2.04
CA VAL A 18 7.42 0.23 -2.05
C VAL A 18 8.14 -1.12 -1.92
N GLY A 19 9.26 -1.31 -2.64
CA GLY A 19 10.07 -2.53 -2.55
C GLY A 19 10.65 -2.74 -1.16
N LEU A 20 11.24 -1.70 -0.56
CA LEU A 20 11.72 -1.74 0.82
C LEU A 20 10.60 -2.16 1.80
N SER A 21 9.37 -1.65 1.61
CA SER A 21 8.17 -2.05 2.38
C SER A 21 7.92 -3.55 2.30
N LYS A 22 7.89 -4.09 1.08
CA LYS A 22 7.61 -5.51 0.80
C LYS A 22 8.71 -6.44 1.32
N GLY A 23 9.95 -5.94 1.40
CA GLY A 23 11.10 -6.66 1.95
C GLY A 23 11.09 -6.88 3.47
N GLY A 24 10.18 -6.24 4.22
CA GLY A 24 10.04 -6.48 5.67
C GLY A 24 9.85 -5.23 6.55
N LEU A 25 9.83 -4.02 5.97
CA LEU A 25 9.67 -2.74 6.70
C LEU A 25 8.24 -2.43 7.15
N GLY A 26 7.30 -3.37 7.04
CA GLY A 26 5.90 -3.11 7.35
C GLY A 26 5.22 -2.23 6.29
N GLY A 27 3.89 -2.34 6.18
CA GLY A 27 3.10 -1.78 5.08
C GLY A 27 3.01 -0.25 4.99
N ALA A 28 3.70 0.50 5.87
CA ALA A 28 3.63 1.96 5.91
C ALA A 28 4.29 2.63 4.69
N LEU A 29 5.38 2.07 4.16
CA LEU A 29 6.08 2.63 3.00
C LEU A 29 5.36 2.35 1.68
N ALA A 30 4.62 1.24 1.60
CA ALA A 30 3.81 0.91 0.43
C ALA A 30 2.76 1.99 0.12
N LEU A 31 2.30 2.72 1.14
CA LEU A 31 1.35 3.83 1.00
C LEU A 31 1.89 5.01 0.19
N MET A 32 3.21 5.11 0.04
CA MET A 32 3.86 6.26 -0.58
C MET A 32 4.04 6.07 -2.09
N GLY A 33 3.94 4.83 -2.58
CA GLY A 33 4.19 4.51 -3.98
C GLY A 33 3.31 5.33 -4.92
N VAL A 34 1.99 5.16 -4.79
CA VAL A 34 1.03 5.83 -5.67
C VAL A 34 1.08 7.37 -5.53
N PRO A 35 1.06 7.98 -4.33
CA PRO A 35 1.16 9.43 -4.19
C PRO A 35 2.42 10.04 -4.83
N LEU A 36 3.58 9.39 -4.67
CA LEU A 36 4.81 9.87 -5.28
C LEU A 36 4.77 9.74 -6.80
N MET A 37 4.42 8.57 -7.33
CA MET A 37 4.35 8.37 -8.79
C MET A 37 3.30 9.27 -9.44
N ALA A 38 2.21 9.57 -8.73
CA ALA A 38 1.16 10.49 -9.17
C ALA A 38 1.62 11.96 -9.29
N LEU A 39 2.84 12.29 -8.86
CA LEU A 39 3.46 13.58 -9.18
C LEU A 39 3.85 13.69 -10.66
N ALA A 40 4.09 12.56 -11.34
CA ALA A 40 4.51 12.50 -12.74
C ALA A 40 3.40 11.95 -13.68
N VAL A 41 2.46 11.16 -13.16
CA VAL A 41 1.40 10.50 -13.96
C VAL A 41 0.05 10.60 -13.27
N SER A 42 -1.06 10.22 -13.92
CA SER A 42 -2.36 10.22 -13.23
C SER A 42 -2.40 9.17 -12.10
N PRO A 43 -3.16 9.36 -11.01
CA PRO A 43 -3.24 8.37 -9.94
C PRO A 43 -3.67 6.97 -10.41
N VAL A 44 -4.60 6.91 -11.36
CA VAL A 44 -5.06 5.66 -11.99
C VAL A 44 -3.91 4.97 -12.71
N GLN A 45 -3.12 5.73 -13.49
CA GLN A 45 -1.97 5.21 -14.20
C GLN A 45 -0.84 4.79 -13.25
N ALA A 46 -0.59 5.56 -12.18
CA ALA A 46 0.37 5.19 -11.16
C ALA A 46 0.02 3.84 -10.53
N ALA A 47 -1.25 3.66 -10.13
CA ALA A 47 -1.73 2.38 -9.61
C ALA A 47 -1.59 1.26 -10.66
N ALA A 48 -1.90 1.54 -11.93
CA ALA A 48 -1.76 0.58 -13.03
C ALA A 48 -0.31 0.11 -13.23
N ILE A 49 0.66 1.02 -13.15
CA ILE A 49 2.10 0.70 -13.24
C ILE A 49 2.56 -0.10 -12.01
N PHE A 50 2.05 0.22 -10.82
CA PHE A 50 2.45 -0.50 -9.61
C PHE A 50 1.91 -1.92 -9.55
N LEU A 51 0.71 -2.20 -10.07
CA LEU A 51 0.10 -3.52 -9.86
C LEU A 51 0.99 -4.69 -10.38
N PRO A 52 1.52 -4.69 -11.62
CA PRO A 52 2.43 -5.75 -12.08
C PRO A 52 3.71 -5.84 -11.24
N ILE A 53 4.26 -4.69 -10.82
CA ILE A 53 5.44 -4.63 -9.96
C ILE A 53 5.14 -5.31 -8.61
N LEU A 54 3.98 -4.99 -8.02
CA LEU A 54 3.53 -5.54 -6.75
C LEU A 54 3.31 -7.05 -6.83
N ILE A 55 2.76 -7.57 -7.93
CA ILE A 55 2.60 -9.01 -8.14
C ILE A 55 3.96 -9.73 -8.09
N VAL A 56 4.98 -9.20 -8.77
CA VAL A 56 6.33 -9.79 -8.73
C VAL A 56 6.92 -9.73 -7.32
N MET A 57 6.79 -8.59 -6.63
CA MET A 57 7.23 -8.46 -5.24
C MET A 57 6.50 -9.44 -4.31
N ASP A 58 5.20 -9.66 -4.52
CA ASP A 58 4.37 -10.57 -3.74
C ASP A 58 4.78 -12.02 -3.92
N ILE A 59 5.17 -12.45 -5.12
CA ILE A 59 5.70 -13.80 -5.36
C ILE A 59 6.94 -14.05 -4.50
N VAL A 60 7.88 -13.10 -4.50
CA VAL A 60 9.10 -13.17 -3.68
C VAL A 60 8.76 -13.19 -2.19
N ALA A 61 7.86 -12.32 -1.75
CA ALA A 61 7.44 -12.24 -0.35
C ALA A 61 6.70 -13.51 0.11
N LEU A 62 5.82 -14.07 -0.73
CA LEU A 62 5.10 -15.32 -0.46
C LEU A 62 6.08 -16.48 -0.28
N PHE A 63 7.11 -16.56 -1.13
CA PHE A 63 8.16 -17.57 -0.99
C PHE A 63 8.93 -17.40 0.33
N ALA A 64 9.34 -16.17 0.66
CA ALA A 64 10.10 -15.87 1.87
C ALA A 64 9.31 -16.16 3.16
N TRP A 65 8.00 -15.89 3.17
CA TRP A 65 7.13 -16.02 4.34
C TRP A 65 6.15 -17.22 4.28
N ARG A 66 6.44 -18.21 3.42
CA ARG A 66 5.55 -19.37 3.17
C ARG A 66 5.26 -20.22 4.39
N HIS A 67 6.10 -20.17 5.43
CA HIS A 67 5.95 -21.00 6.64
C HIS A 67 5.15 -20.33 7.77
N TYR A 68 4.83 -19.03 7.66
CA TYR A 68 4.16 -18.28 8.72
C TYR A 68 2.78 -17.80 8.26
N ASN A 69 1.72 -18.07 9.02
CA ASN A 69 0.36 -17.64 8.66
C ASN A 69 -0.57 -17.65 9.87
N HIS A 70 -1.56 -16.76 9.87
CA HIS A 70 -2.69 -16.80 10.80
C HIS A 70 -3.98 -17.02 10.01
N ARG A 71 -4.32 -18.30 9.78
CA ARG A 71 -5.38 -18.70 8.84
C ARG A 71 -6.76 -18.15 9.23
N GLU A 72 -7.08 -18.13 10.52
CA GLU A 72 -8.37 -17.66 11.02
C GLU A 72 -8.61 -16.19 10.64
N THR A 73 -7.75 -15.28 11.09
CA THR A 73 -7.81 -13.84 10.74
C THR A 73 -7.84 -13.62 9.23
N LEU A 74 -7.01 -14.35 8.47
CA LEU A 74 -6.98 -14.23 7.02
C LEU A 74 -8.35 -14.53 6.41
N LEU A 75 -8.98 -15.65 6.78
CA LEU A 75 -10.27 -16.06 6.25
C LEU A 75 -11.41 -15.11 6.67
N ILE A 76 -11.37 -14.57 7.88
CA ILE A 76 -12.37 -13.61 8.35
C ILE A 76 -12.25 -12.27 7.59
N MET A 77 -11.02 -11.82 7.29
CA MET A 77 -10.80 -10.54 6.62
C MET A 77 -11.03 -10.58 5.10
N LEU A 78 -10.78 -11.71 4.44
CA LEU A 78 -10.84 -11.80 2.98
C LEU A 78 -12.19 -11.37 2.36
N PRO A 79 -13.37 -11.80 2.86
CA PRO A 79 -14.65 -11.40 2.28
C PRO A 79 -14.84 -9.88 2.23
N GLY A 80 -14.53 -9.18 3.33
CA GLY A 80 -14.60 -7.72 3.35
C GLY A 80 -13.61 -7.09 2.38
N ALA A 81 -12.37 -7.57 2.33
CA ALA A 81 -11.36 -7.07 1.37
C ALA A 81 -11.81 -7.20 -0.09
N ILE A 82 -12.42 -8.33 -0.45
CA ILE A 82 -12.98 -8.56 -1.78
C ILE A 82 -14.15 -7.61 -2.05
N ALA A 83 -15.05 -7.43 -1.09
CA ALA A 83 -16.16 -6.47 -1.20
C ALA A 83 -15.63 -5.04 -1.38
N GLY A 84 -14.60 -4.65 -0.64
CA GLY A 84 -13.93 -3.36 -0.78
C GLY A 84 -13.31 -3.15 -2.16
N ILE A 85 -12.64 -4.17 -2.71
CA ILE A 85 -12.10 -4.13 -4.08
C ILE A 85 -13.23 -4.01 -5.10
N ALA A 86 -14.31 -4.78 -4.95
CA ALA A 86 -15.46 -4.73 -5.84
C ALA A 86 -16.15 -3.35 -5.81
N LEU A 87 -16.29 -2.74 -4.62
CA LEU A 87 -16.79 -1.37 -4.48
C LEU A 87 -15.85 -0.35 -5.12
N GLY A 88 -14.53 -0.50 -4.93
CA GLY A 88 -13.53 0.34 -5.58
C GLY A 88 -13.63 0.26 -7.10
N TRP A 89 -13.79 -0.95 -7.64
CA TRP A 89 -13.98 -1.16 -9.07
C TRP A 89 -15.30 -0.54 -9.57
N ALA A 90 -16.42 -0.82 -8.90
CA ALA A 90 -17.74 -0.30 -9.29
C ALA A 90 -17.82 1.23 -9.25
N THR A 91 -17.07 1.87 -8.36
CA THR A 91 -17.03 3.34 -8.24
C THR A 91 -15.96 3.99 -9.11
N SER A 92 -14.98 3.24 -9.62
CA SER A 92 -13.84 3.80 -10.36
C SER A 92 -14.21 4.54 -11.64
N SER A 93 -15.25 4.09 -12.35
CA SER A 93 -15.76 4.76 -13.56
C SER A 93 -16.56 6.03 -13.26
N LEU A 94 -17.00 6.21 -12.01
CA LEU A 94 -17.79 7.36 -11.56
C LEU A 94 -16.91 8.50 -11.04
N ILE A 95 -15.63 8.23 -10.76
CA ILE A 95 -14.70 9.16 -10.11
C ILE A 95 -13.77 9.76 -11.18
N SER A 96 -13.82 11.08 -11.37
CA SER A 96 -12.89 11.78 -12.26
C SER A 96 -11.43 11.64 -11.80
N ALA A 97 -10.47 11.88 -12.68
CA ALA A 97 -9.05 11.84 -12.31
C ALA A 97 -8.72 12.79 -11.15
N ASP A 98 -9.36 13.97 -11.10
CA ASP A 98 -9.19 14.95 -10.03
C ASP A 98 -9.82 14.49 -8.72
N ALA A 99 -11.02 13.91 -8.77
CA ALA A 99 -11.63 13.29 -7.60
C ALA A 99 -10.76 12.12 -7.09
N MET A 100 -10.12 11.36 -7.98
CA MET A 100 -9.16 10.32 -7.59
C MET A 100 -7.93 10.91 -6.91
N ARG A 101 -7.36 12.02 -7.43
CA ARG A 101 -6.26 12.76 -6.78
C ARG A 101 -6.66 13.18 -5.36
N LEU A 102 -7.85 13.75 -5.19
CA LEU A 102 -8.38 14.17 -3.88
C LEU A 102 -8.57 12.98 -2.92
N VAL A 103 -9.08 11.84 -3.41
CA VAL A 103 -9.24 10.63 -2.58
C VAL A 103 -7.88 10.11 -2.14
N VAL A 104 -6.92 9.96 -3.05
CA VAL A 104 -5.55 9.51 -2.70
C VAL A 104 -4.91 10.48 -1.72
N ALA A 105 -4.98 11.78 -1.98
CA ALA A 105 -4.45 12.82 -1.10
C ALA A 105 -5.07 12.75 0.32
N SER A 106 -6.40 12.70 0.40
CA SER A 106 -7.13 12.67 1.68
C SER A 106 -6.80 11.44 2.50
N VAL A 107 -6.76 10.26 1.86
CA VAL A 107 -6.42 8.99 2.51
C VAL A 107 -4.98 9.03 3.03
N THR A 108 -4.03 9.52 2.22
CA THR A 108 -2.63 9.66 2.63
C THR A 108 -2.48 10.65 3.78
N ILE A 109 -3.11 11.82 3.72
CA ILE A 109 -3.09 12.82 4.81
C ILE A 109 -3.66 12.23 6.09
N LEU A 110 -4.82 11.58 6.03
CA LEU A 110 -5.46 10.96 7.21
C LEU A 110 -4.54 9.93 7.88
N PHE A 111 -3.82 9.12 7.09
CA PHE A 111 -2.86 8.16 7.64
C PHE A 111 -1.60 8.79 8.19
N VAL A 112 -1.08 9.83 7.54
CA VAL A 112 0.05 10.61 8.07
C VAL A 112 -0.32 11.23 9.42
N LEU A 113 -1.48 11.88 9.50
CA LEU A 113 -1.96 12.51 10.73
C LEU A 113 -2.15 11.48 11.84
N ARG A 114 -2.71 10.31 11.52
CA ARG A 114 -2.84 9.22 12.48
C ARG A 114 -1.49 8.72 12.98
N TYR A 115 -0.50 8.55 12.10
CA TYR A 115 0.85 8.15 12.49
C TYR A 115 1.49 9.12 13.48
N PHE A 116 1.41 10.43 13.20
CA PHE A 116 1.93 11.45 14.10
C PHE A 116 1.15 11.46 15.42
N HIS A 117 -0.18 11.44 15.38
CA HIS A 117 -1.00 11.40 16.60
C HIS A 117 -0.70 10.19 17.47
N GLU A 118 -0.57 8.98 16.91
CA GLU A 118 -0.18 7.78 17.66
C GLU A 118 1.26 7.87 18.18
N SER A 119 2.20 8.41 17.40
CA SER A 119 3.60 8.60 17.83
C SER A 119 3.72 9.58 19.00
N PHE A 120 2.91 10.64 19.03
CA PHE A 120 2.87 11.59 20.15
C PHE A 120 2.15 11.01 21.38
N LYS A 121 1.12 10.17 21.18
CA LYS A 121 0.32 9.58 22.27
C LYS A 121 0.97 8.34 22.90
N SER A 122 1.85 7.64 22.17
CA SER A 122 2.55 6.42 22.59
C SER A 122 3.60 6.61 23.70
N ARG A 123 3.52 7.70 24.48
CA ARG A 123 4.33 7.93 25.70
C ARG A 123 3.76 7.30 26.96
N LYS A 124 2.63 6.58 26.89
CA LYS A 124 2.02 5.93 28.06
C LYS A 124 2.29 4.42 28.00
N GLY A 125 3.26 3.96 28.80
CA GLY A 125 3.66 2.55 28.94
C GLY A 125 2.63 1.64 29.60
N GLN A 126 1.37 1.70 29.16
CA GLN A 126 0.33 0.75 29.57
C GLN A 126 0.33 -0.44 28.62
N GLU A 127 0.57 -1.64 29.15
CA GLU A 127 0.38 -2.88 28.40
C GLU A 127 -1.12 -3.13 28.17
N ILE A 128 -1.62 -2.77 27.00
CA ILE A 128 -3.00 -3.07 26.59
C ILE A 128 -3.06 -4.56 26.23
N PRO A 129 -3.96 -5.40 26.80
CA PRO A 129 -4.04 -6.82 26.45
C PRO A 129 -4.42 -7.06 24.97
N ALA A 130 -4.12 -8.25 24.45
CA ALA A 130 -4.51 -8.62 23.08
C ALA A 130 -6.05 -8.60 22.94
N LYS A 131 -6.55 -8.02 21.86
CA LYS A 131 -7.99 -8.02 21.56
C LYS A 131 -8.38 -9.35 20.90
N PRO A 132 -9.58 -9.88 21.19
CA PRO A 132 -10.09 -11.07 20.52
C PRO A 132 -10.44 -10.78 19.05
N GLN A 133 -10.54 -11.83 18.23
CA GLN A 133 -11.09 -11.73 16.88
C GLN A 133 -12.53 -11.22 16.94
N ARG A 134 -12.83 -10.19 16.15
CA ARG A 134 -14.18 -9.62 16.01
C ARG A 134 -14.58 -9.61 14.54
N PRO A 135 -15.43 -10.55 14.07
CA PRO A 135 -15.76 -10.67 12.65
C PRO A 135 -16.36 -9.40 12.04
N ALA A 136 -17.28 -8.72 12.72
CA ALA A 136 -17.88 -7.48 12.22
C ALA A 136 -16.84 -6.37 12.00
N ALA A 137 -15.92 -6.20 12.95
CA ALA A 137 -14.82 -5.25 12.82
C ALA A 137 -13.83 -5.69 11.73
N ALA A 138 -13.55 -6.99 11.60
CA ALA A 138 -12.70 -7.52 10.55
C ALA A 138 -13.25 -7.14 9.18
N THR A 139 -14.53 -7.40 8.94
CA THR A 139 -15.21 -7.09 7.68
C THR A 139 -15.17 -5.59 7.38
N LEU A 140 -15.48 -4.73 8.35
CA LEU A 140 -15.43 -3.28 8.14
C LEU A 140 -14.02 -2.81 7.74
N TRP A 141 -13.01 -3.18 8.53
CA TRP A 141 -11.64 -2.73 8.31
C TRP A 141 -11.00 -3.37 7.09
N SER A 142 -11.34 -4.62 6.78
CA SER A 142 -10.87 -5.27 5.56
C SER A 142 -11.56 -4.74 4.32
N SER A 143 -12.84 -4.35 4.37
CA SER A 143 -13.52 -3.61 3.28
C SER A 143 -12.86 -2.29 2.99
N LEU A 144 -12.55 -1.49 4.02
CA LEU A 144 -11.79 -0.25 3.86
C LEU A 144 -10.38 -0.51 3.31
N SER A 145 -9.72 -1.59 3.76
CA SER A 145 -8.44 -2.04 3.22
C SER A 145 -8.54 -2.39 1.73
N GLY A 146 -9.59 -3.13 1.34
CA GLY A 146 -9.93 -3.49 -0.04
C GLY A 146 -10.06 -2.29 -0.94
N TYR A 147 -10.93 -1.36 -0.54
CA TYR A 147 -11.19 -0.14 -1.28
C TYR A 147 -9.91 0.72 -1.44
N ALA A 148 -9.21 0.99 -0.34
CA ALA A 148 -7.97 1.77 -0.36
C ALA A 148 -6.85 1.08 -1.16
N SER A 149 -6.78 -0.26 -1.11
CA SER A 149 -5.83 -1.05 -1.91
C SER A 149 -6.15 -1.00 -3.40
N PHE A 150 -7.42 -0.97 -3.77
CA PHE A 150 -7.84 -0.84 -5.16
C PHE A 150 -7.49 0.54 -5.72
N VAL A 151 -7.84 1.60 -4.98
CA VAL A 151 -7.69 2.99 -5.40
C VAL A 151 -6.22 3.45 -5.44
N ALA A 152 -5.46 3.17 -4.38
CA ALA A 152 -4.13 3.75 -4.19
C ALA A 152 -3.07 2.74 -3.72
N HIS A 153 -3.38 1.45 -3.74
CA HIS A 153 -2.55 0.41 -3.11
C HIS A 153 -2.29 0.68 -1.62
N ALA A 154 -3.22 1.41 -0.99
CA ALA A 154 -3.10 1.94 0.36
C ALA A 154 -3.86 1.12 1.41
N GLY A 155 -3.98 -0.20 1.21
CA GLY A 155 -4.75 -1.08 2.10
C GLY A 155 -4.09 -1.39 3.45
N GLY A 156 -2.81 -1.05 3.63
CA GLY A 156 -2.02 -1.35 4.83
C GLY A 156 -2.63 -0.83 6.14
N PRO A 157 -2.96 0.46 6.27
CA PRO A 157 -3.42 1.02 7.53
C PRO A 157 -4.79 0.53 8.02
N PRO A 158 -5.85 0.40 7.20
CA PRO A 158 -7.10 -0.20 7.67
C PRO A 158 -6.89 -1.64 8.14
N PHE A 159 -6.06 -2.41 7.43
CA PHE A 159 -5.63 -3.74 7.86
C PHE A 159 -4.95 -3.69 9.23
N GLN A 160 -4.02 -2.75 9.45
CA GLN A 160 -3.32 -2.57 10.71
C GLN A 160 -4.23 -2.18 11.88
N ILE A 161 -5.28 -1.38 11.65
CA ILE A 161 -6.26 -1.01 12.70
C ILE A 161 -6.89 -2.26 13.32
N TYR A 162 -7.19 -3.26 12.49
CA TYR A 162 -7.78 -4.50 12.97
C TYR A 162 -6.74 -5.49 13.51
N VAL A 163 -5.63 -5.67 12.80
CA VAL A 163 -4.69 -6.78 13.07
C VAL A 163 -3.67 -6.46 14.15
N LEU A 164 -3.16 -5.22 14.25
CA LEU A 164 -2.17 -4.88 15.28
C LEU A 164 -2.69 -5.13 16.72
N PRO A 165 -3.94 -4.78 17.06
CA PRO A 165 -4.48 -5.08 18.40
C PRO A 165 -4.61 -6.57 18.72
N LEU A 166 -4.57 -7.47 17.73
CA LEU A 166 -4.58 -8.92 17.95
C LEU A 166 -3.25 -9.43 18.54
N LYS A 167 -2.18 -8.63 18.47
CA LYS A 167 -0.84 -8.95 18.99
C LYS A 167 -0.30 -10.32 18.53
N LEU A 168 -0.53 -10.65 17.26
CA LEU A 168 0.07 -11.84 16.66
C LEU A 168 1.60 -11.78 16.77
N ASP A 169 2.27 -12.94 16.82
CA ASP A 169 3.72 -12.94 16.76
C ASP A 169 4.20 -12.26 15.45
N PRO A 170 5.34 -11.55 15.46
CA PRO A 170 5.76 -10.75 14.31
C PRO A 170 5.90 -11.54 13.00
N LYS A 171 6.29 -12.82 13.07
CA LYS A 171 6.48 -13.65 11.88
C LYS A 171 5.14 -14.06 11.29
N THR A 172 4.20 -14.48 12.14
CA THR A 172 2.82 -14.80 11.77
C THR A 172 2.05 -13.58 11.27
N TYR A 173 2.20 -12.42 11.92
CA TYR A 173 1.67 -11.14 11.43
C TYR A 173 2.17 -10.87 10.01
N THR A 174 3.49 -10.95 9.80
CA THR A 174 4.11 -10.66 8.51
C THR A 174 3.64 -11.65 7.44
N GLY A 175 3.74 -12.95 7.69
CA GLY A 175 3.34 -13.98 6.72
C GLY A 175 1.85 -13.99 6.39
N MET A 176 0.98 -13.62 7.35
CA MET A 176 -0.45 -13.42 7.08
C MET A 176 -0.68 -12.16 6.23
N SER A 177 -0.04 -11.04 6.57
CA SER A 177 -0.18 -9.78 5.80
C SER A 177 0.28 -9.94 4.34
N VAL A 178 1.38 -10.66 4.12
CA VAL A 178 1.90 -10.99 2.78
C VAL A 178 0.84 -11.75 1.98
N ARG A 179 0.22 -12.78 2.56
CA ARG A 179 -0.86 -13.54 1.91
C ARG A 179 -2.07 -12.68 1.62
N PHE A 180 -2.52 -11.90 2.60
CA PHE A 180 -3.68 -11.02 2.46
C PHE A 180 -3.49 -10.05 1.29
N PHE A 181 -2.38 -9.32 1.24
CA PHE A 181 -2.14 -8.36 0.15
C PHE A 181 -1.81 -9.03 -1.17
N ALA A 182 -1.15 -10.19 -1.19
CA ALA A 182 -0.90 -10.94 -2.43
C ALA A 182 -2.22 -11.42 -3.05
N ILE A 183 -3.15 -11.96 -2.23
CA ILE A 183 -4.49 -12.35 -2.70
C ILE A 183 -5.24 -11.13 -3.24
N MET A 184 -5.25 -10.01 -2.51
CA MET A 184 -5.88 -8.78 -2.98
C MET A 184 -5.28 -8.28 -4.29
N ASN A 185 -3.95 -8.26 -4.40
CA ASN A 185 -3.25 -7.83 -5.61
C ASN A 185 -3.57 -8.75 -6.79
N ALA A 186 -3.61 -10.07 -6.59
CA ALA A 186 -4.04 -11.02 -7.61
C ALA A 186 -5.49 -10.78 -8.05
N ILE A 187 -6.41 -10.55 -7.11
CA ILE A 187 -7.82 -10.25 -7.41
C ILE A 187 -7.95 -8.96 -8.21
N LYS A 188 -7.14 -7.93 -7.91
CA LYS A 188 -7.14 -6.65 -8.64
C LYS A 188 -6.73 -6.77 -10.11
N LEU A 189 -6.07 -7.84 -10.52
CA LEU A 189 -5.73 -8.04 -11.94
C LEU A 189 -6.98 -8.06 -12.83
N ILE A 190 -8.08 -8.63 -12.33
CA ILE A 190 -9.36 -8.71 -13.07
C ILE A 190 -9.93 -7.31 -13.37
N PRO A 191 -10.24 -6.47 -12.37
CA PRO A 191 -10.78 -5.14 -12.62
C PRO A 191 -9.79 -4.22 -13.34
N TYR A 192 -8.48 -4.32 -13.07
CA TYR A 192 -7.49 -3.50 -13.78
C TYR A 192 -7.40 -3.87 -15.26
N PHE A 193 -7.50 -5.16 -15.59
CA PHE A 193 -7.61 -5.60 -16.97
C PHE A 193 -8.91 -5.11 -17.61
N ALA A 194 -10.05 -5.26 -16.93
CA ALA A 194 -11.36 -4.83 -17.42
C ALA A 194 -11.45 -3.31 -17.65
N LEU A 195 -10.75 -2.51 -16.83
CA LEU A 195 -10.64 -1.05 -16.98
C LEU A 195 -9.64 -0.62 -18.06
N GLY A 196 -8.96 -1.55 -18.73
CA GLY A 196 -7.92 -1.24 -19.72
C GLY A 196 -6.64 -0.67 -19.09
N ALA A 197 -6.49 -0.72 -17.76
CA ALA A 197 -5.35 -0.16 -17.06
C ALA A 197 -4.05 -0.97 -17.31
N LEU A 198 -4.17 -2.26 -17.63
CA LEU A 198 -3.04 -3.13 -17.98
C LEU A 198 -2.69 -3.11 -19.48
N ASP A 199 -2.68 -1.91 -20.07
CA ASP A 199 -2.27 -1.73 -21.47
C ASP A 199 -0.76 -1.95 -21.68
N ALA A 200 -0.34 -2.05 -22.94
CA ALA A 200 1.06 -2.27 -23.30
C ALA A 200 2.02 -1.16 -22.82
N THR A 201 1.54 0.08 -22.70
CA THR A 201 2.34 1.21 -22.22
C THR A 201 2.65 1.06 -20.73
N ASN A 202 1.62 0.77 -19.92
CA ASN A 202 1.78 0.59 -18.48
C ASN A 202 2.56 -0.69 -18.16
N LEU A 203 2.33 -1.78 -18.91
CA LEU A 203 3.08 -3.03 -18.75
C LEU A 203 4.56 -2.89 -19.09
N LYS A 204 4.92 -2.22 -20.20
CA LYS A 204 6.33 -1.93 -20.53
C LYS A 204 6.99 -1.04 -19.50
N THR A 205 6.27 -0.03 -19.01
CA THR A 205 6.76 0.87 -17.96
C THR A 205 7.01 0.09 -16.67
N SER A 206 6.06 -0.75 -16.26
CA SER A 206 6.19 -1.66 -15.12
C SER A 206 7.42 -2.57 -15.26
N ALA A 207 7.58 -3.19 -16.42
CA ALA A 207 8.70 -4.08 -16.73
C ALA A 207 10.06 -3.36 -16.62
N SER A 208 10.15 -2.11 -17.07
CA SER A 208 11.38 -1.30 -16.94
C SER A 208 11.78 -1.03 -15.49
N LEU A 209 10.81 -1.01 -14.57
CA LEU A 209 11.00 -0.75 -13.15
C LEU A 209 11.21 -2.04 -12.33
N LEU A 210 10.95 -3.22 -12.90
CA LEU A 210 11.09 -4.51 -12.20
C LEU A 210 12.50 -4.77 -11.65
N PRO A 211 13.61 -4.49 -12.37
CA PRO A 211 14.94 -4.70 -11.82
C PRO A 211 15.16 -3.89 -10.52
N VAL A 212 14.73 -2.62 -10.52
CA VAL A 212 14.80 -1.74 -9.35
C VAL A 212 13.92 -2.27 -8.21
N ALA A 213 12.69 -2.69 -8.53
CA ALA A 213 11.76 -3.27 -7.58
C ALA A 213 12.32 -4.52 -6.87
N MET A 214 12.90 -5.44 -7.62
CA MET A 214 13.50 -6.67 -7.07
C MET A 214 14.70 -6.34 -6.18
N LEU A 215 15.61 -5.50 -6.66
CA LEU A 215 16.77 -5.06 -5.88
C LEU A 215 16.35 -4.36 -4.58
N ALA A 216 15.37 -3.46 -4.65
CA ALA A 216 14.85 -2.76 -3.48
C ALA A 216 14.16 -3.71 -2.49
N THR A 217 13.41 -4.70 -2.97
CA THR A 217 12.75 -5.70 -2.11
C THR A 217 13.77 -6.55 -1.38
N LEU A 218 14.80 -7.04 -2.07
CA LEU A 218 15.89 -7.82 -1.48
C LEU A 218 16.76 -6.98 -0.53
N ALA A 219 17.04 -5.72 -0.90
CA ALA A 219 17.75 -4.77 -0.06
C ALA A 219 16.94 -4.43 1.21
N GLY A 220 15.61 -4.29 1.10
CA GLY A 220 14.72 -4.00 2.22
C GLY A 220 14.86 -5.00 3.36
N ALA A 221 14.97 -6.28 3.03
CA ALA A 221 15.18 -7.35 4.01
C ALA A 221 16.51 -7.23 4.80
N ARG A 222 17.51 -6.54 4.24
CA ARG A 222 18.85 -6.36 4.85
C ARG A 222 19.03 -4.97 5.47
N VAL A 223 18.69 -3.92 4.73
CA VAL A 223 18.91 -2.50 5.08
C VAL A 223 18.04 -2.07 6.26
N VAL A 224 16.83 -2.64 6.40
CA VAL A 224 15.94 -2.35 7.54
C VAL A 224 16.62 -2.53 8.90
N LYS A 225 17.55 -3.49 9.00
CA LYS A 225 18.25 -3.79 10.26
C LYS A 225 19.17 -2.65 10.71
N TYR A 226 19.55 -1.76 9.79
CA TYR A 226 20.46 -0.65 10.05
C TYR A 226 19.75 0.70 10.12
N LEU A 227 18.49 0.79 9.69
CA LEU A 227 17.71 2.02 9.72
C LEU A 227 17.13 2.24 11.11
N LYS A 228 17.41 3.41 11.71
CA LYS A 228 16.79 3.82 12.97
C LYS A 228 15.32 4.17 12.71
N PRO A 229 14.34 3.43 13.27
CA PRO A 229 12.91 3.70 13.04
C PRO A 229 12.50 5.14 13.35
N ALA A 230 13.10 5.71 14.40
CA ALA A 230 12.84 7.08 14.87
C ALA A 230 13.19 8.18 13.86
N VAL A 231 14.07 7.91 12.89
CA VAL A 231 14.43 8.87 11.83
C VAL A 231 13.70 8.53 10.54
N PHE A 232 13.68 7.25 10.21
CA PHE A 232 13.19 6.77 8.94
C PHE A 232 11.69 6.99 8.76
N TYR A 233 10.86 6.60 9.74
CA TYR A 233 9.41 6.73 9.58
C TYR A 233 8.94 8.20 9.50
N PRO A 234 9.38 9.13 10.39
CA PRO A 234 8.97 10.53 10.27
C PRO A 234 9.33 11.17 8.93
N LEU A 235 10.54 10.91 8.41
CA LEU A 235 10.97 11.42 7.10
C LEU A 235 10.04 10.93 5.99
N MET A 236 9.72 9.64 5.99
CA MET A 236 8.86 9.04 4.98
C MET A 236 7.44 9.58 5.02
N TYR A 237 6.86 9.69 6.22
CA TYR A 237 5.53 10.29 6.40
C TYR A 237 5.51 11.78 6.04
N ALA A 238 6.61 12.52 6.26
CA ALA A 238 6.73 13.92 5.83
C ALA A 238 6.76 14.05 4.30
N MET A 239 7.56 13.25 3.59
CA MET A 239 7.59 13.24 2.12
C MET A 239 6.22 12.92 1.52
N ALA A 240 5.51 11.97 2.12
CA ALA A 240 4.17 11.61 1.72
C ALA A 240 3.15 12.69 1.95
N LEU A 241 3.27 13.42 3.06
CA LEU A 241 2.44 14.59 3.33
C LEU A 241 2.64 15.64 2.26
N ILE A 242 3.89 15.92 1.87
CA ILE A 242 4.21 16.88 0.81
C ILE A 242 3.57 16.44 -0.52
N ALA A 243 3.74 15.16 -0.91
CA ALA A 243 3.14 14.62 -2.13
C ALA A 243 1.61 14.67 -2.09
N ALA A 244 1.00 14.32 -0.95
CA ALA A 244 -0.44 14.35 -0.77
C ALA A 244 -1.00 15.77 -0.78
N LEU A 245 -0.32 16.75 -0.18
CA LEU A 245 -0.70 18.15 -0.23
C LEU A 245 -0.62 18.70 -1.66
N LYS A 246 0.41 18.30 -2.43
CA LYS A 246 0.50 18.62 -3.86
C LYS A 246 -0.66 18.01 -4.64
N LEU A 247 -0.98 16.72 -4.42
CA LEU A 247 -2.12 16.07 -5.06
C LEU A 247 -3.47 16.70 -4.66
N LEU A 248 -3.59 17.16 -3.41
CA LEU A 248 -4.76 17.89 -2.94
C LEU A 248 -4.90 19.21 -3.69
N TRP A 249 -3.81 19.95 -3.83
CA TRP A 249 -3.75 21.20 -4.59
C TRP A 249 -4.13 20.99 -6.06
N ASP A 250 -3.52 20.01 -6.73
CA ASP A 250 -3.80 19.69 -8.14
C ASP A 250 -5.22 19.18 -8.40
N GLY A 251 -5.86 18.59 -7.37
CA GLY A 251 -7.21 18.04 -7.48
C GLY A 251 -8.31 19.06 -7.18
N LEU A 252 -7.97 20.23 -6.64
CA LEU A 252 -8.94 21.29 -6.37
C LEU A 252 -9.22 22.09 -7.66
N PRO A 253 -10.49 22.36 -7.99
CA PRO A 253 -10.83 23.20 -9.12
C PRO A 253 -10.49 24.66 -8.76
N PHE A 254 -9.36 25.15 -9.23
CA PHE A 254 -9.01 26.57 -9.24
C PHE A 254 -8.97 27.08 -10.68
#